data_AF-A0A3E0E3S4-F1
#
_entry.id   AF-A0A3E0E3S4-F1
#
_cell.length_a   1.000
_cell.length_b   1.000
_cell.length_c   1.000
_cell.angle_alpha   90.00
_cell.angle_beta   90.00
_cell.angle_gamma   90.00
#
_symmetry.space_group_name_H-M   'P 1'
#
loop_
_entity.id
_entity.type
_entity.pdbx_description
1 polymer ?
#
loop_
_entity_poly.entity_id
_entity_poly.type
_entity_poly.pdbx_seq_one_letter_code
_entity_poly.pdbx_strand_id
1 'polypeptide(L)'
;MTLQQLIRPLFKFLLFNFVTFFTLSANAQFQIVGMQFNGNSADAVNLTIIAPNGTPFTGIVPYDQSKPYNSGTTFKTPANTSIAILYKGQTQIMDPNSVLKVSIVKNGVVAQTLTGRVKHVLKDVKSKLGFYKAGNGYTWAHAEGTEFYVEAFQKSKKAKFTTEEGTIAIIQEVPISINEAAKNEKTRGNRGEGRELTTTKKIYSSAGEEYIAGNVDSISYRTYEEALQAFEQEINQKEGQGNFFMEEMADDFTLLGELYLDNGQYDQAIEPLRKAVYYNSEANPEDLMFLESYLYLAEALRYSSNEEDFNEGVNFAQKIIQTLTEVLDEYTEEYNYALELEDYDYAWDLCYELVDINEYLGWSYDLLDQTSQADHYYQASDDYHSHL
;
A
#
# COMPACT_ATOMS: atom_id res chain seq x y z
N MET A 1 8.05 -14.94 -20.47
CA MET A 1 7.67 -15.69 -19.25
C MET A 1 6.44 -16.54 -19.60
N THR A 2 6.32 -17.81 -19.19
CA THR A 2 5.16 -18.65 -19.60
C THR A 2 3.98 -18.51 -18.63
N LEU A 3 2.74 -18.73 -19.11
CA LEU A 3 1.50 -18.69 -18.30
C LEU A 3 1.59 -19.53 -17.00
N GLN A 4 2.32 -20.65 -17.02
CA GLN A 4 2.57 -21.49 -15.83
C GLN A 4 3.47 -20.83 -14.76
N GLN A 5 4.30 -19.86 -15.13
CA GLN A 5 5.17 -19.13 -14.20
C GLN A 5 4.42 -17.98 -13.50
N LEU A 6 3.47 -17.33 -14.17
CA LEU A 6 2.59 -16.30 -13.60
C LEU A 6 1.46 -16.87 -12.71
N ILE A 7 0.98 -18.10 -12.99
CA ILE A 7 -0.09 -18.74 -12.21
C ILE A 7 0.40 -19.32 -10.87
N ARG A 8 1.71 -19.61 -10.73
CA ARG A 8 2.26 -20.25 -9.52
C ARG A 8 2.07 -19.49 -8.19
N PRO A 9 2.12 -18.15 -8.11
CA PRO A 9 1.75 -17.44 -6.88
C PRO A 9 0.25 -17.55 -6.56
N LEU A 10 -0.64 -17.42 -7.56
CA LEU A 10 -2.10 -17.58 -7.40
C LEU A 10 -2.50 -19.03 -7.02
N PHE A 11 -1.82 -20.05 -7.55
CA PHE A 11 -2.17 -21.46 -7.30
C PHE A 11 -1.69 -21.99 -5.93
N LYS A 12 -0.68 -21.35 -5.32
CA LYS A 12 -0.29 -21.66 -3.94
C LYS A 12 -1.28 -21.11 -2.92
N PHE A 13 -2.07 -20.11 -3.29
CA PHE A 13 -3.09 -19.53 -2.43
C PHE A 13 -4.39 -20.36 -2.43
N LEU A 14 -4.78 -20.94 -3.58
CA LEU A 14 -6.10 -21.57 -3.73
C LEU A 14 -6.17 -23.09 -3.51
N LEU A 15 -5.05 -23.83 -3.44
CA LEU A 15 -5.09 -25.31 -3.32
C LEU A 15 -4.56 -25.90 -2.01
N PHE A 16 -4.37 -25.10 -0.97
CA PHE A 16 -3.77 -25.59 0.28
C PHE A 16 -4.42 -25.05 1.56
N ASN A 17 -5.74 -25.22 1.72
CA ASN A 17 -6.39 -25.08 3.04
C ASN A 17 -7.58 -26.05 3.20
N PHE A 18 -7.32 -27.36 3.08
CA PHE A 18 -8.13 -28.37 3.75
C PHE A 18 -7.25 -29.55 4.19
N VAL A 19 -6.17 -29.22 4.90
CA VAL A 19 -5.48 -30.17 5.76
C VAL A 19 -5.41 -29.50 7.11
N THR A 20 -6.08 -30.09 8.10
CA THR A 20 -5.92 -29.78 9.52
C THR A 20 -4.46 -29.99 9.91
N PHE A 21 -3.62 -29.00 9.63
CA PHE A 21 -2.35 -28.84 10.28
C PHE A 21 -2.65 -28.19 11.63
N PHE A 22 -2.31 -28.90 12.70
CA PHE A 22 -1.85 -28.22 13.91
C PHE A 22 -0.58 -27.46 13.52
N THR A 23 -0.72 -26.28 12.93
CA THR A 23 0.37 -25.32 12.82
C THR A 23 0.62 -24.84 14.24
N LEU A 24 1.79 -25.19 14.79
CA LEU A 24 2.44 -24.31 15.73
C LEU A 24 2.77 -23.05 14.92
N SER A 25 1.78 -22.19 14.74
CA SER A 25 1.99 -20.87 14.22
C SER A 25 2.86 -20.19 15.26
N ALA A 26 4.15 -20.08 14.94
CA ALA A 26 4.99 -19.05 15.53
C ALA A 26 4.37 -17.73 15.05
N ASN A 27 3.26 -17.35 15.69
CA ASN A 27 2.51 -16.15 15.38
C ASN A 27 3.53 -15.05 15.46
N ALA A 28 3.83 -14.46 14.31
CA ALA A 28 4.68 -13.30 14.24
C ALA A 28 3.95 -12.23 15.07
N GLN A 29 4.56 -11.83 16.18
CA GLN A 29 3.92 -11.08 17.25
C GLN A 29 4.82 -9.91 17.66
N PHE A 30 4.19 -8.77 17.90
CA PHE A 30 4.81 -7.58 18.44
C PHE A 30 4.80 -7.63 19.96
N GLN A 31 5.78 -7.00 20.62
CA GLN A 31 5.84 -6.91 22.08
C GLN A 31 6.10 -5.47 22.51
N ILE A 32 5.42 -5.02 23.58
CA ILE A 32 5.80 -3.76 24.23
C ILE A 32 7.00 -4.05 25.13
N VAL A 33 8.15 -3.50 24.78
CA VAL A 33 9.42 -3.72 25.48
C VAL A 33 9.85 -2.54 26.35
N GLY A 34 9.15 -1.41 26.27
CA GLY A 34 9.34 -0.28 27.17
C GLY A 34 8.10 0.59 27.28
N MET A 35 7.92 1.21 28.45
CA MET A 35 6.83 2.13 28.73
C MET A 35 7.37 3.31 29.55
N GLN A 36 6.92 4.51 29.22
CA GLN A 36 7.26 5.73 29.96
C GLN A 36 6.01 6.59 30.20
N PHE A 37 5.99 7.27 31.35
CA PHE A 37 4.99 8.28 31.71
C PHE A 37 5.69 9.53 32.27
N ASN A 38 5.42 10.70 31.68
CA ASN A 38 6.13 11.95 31.97
C ASN A 38 7.67 11.80 31.87
N GLY A 39 8.15 11.04 30.89
CA GLY A 39 9.59 10.79 30.66
C GLY A 39 10.26 9.83 31.65
N ASN A 40 9.53 9.25 32.61
CA ASN A 40 10.05 8.26 33.54
C ASN A 40 9.56 6.86 33.15
N SER A 41 10.39 5.83 33.37
CA SER A 41 9.96 4.43 33.21
C SER A 41 8.71 4.14 34.05
N ALA A 42 7.78 3.39 33.48
CA ALA A 42 6.51 3.05 34.12
C ALA A 42 6.20 1.57 33.99
N ASP A 43 5.65 0.97 35.04
CA ASP A 43 5.19 -0.44 35.04
C ASP A 43 3.76 -0.60 34.49
N ALA A 44 3.08 0.52 34.21
CA ALA A 44 1.79 0.56 33.53
C ALA A 44 1.55 1.95 32.93
N VAL A 45 0.87 2.01 31.79
CA VAL A 45 0.50 3.28 31.13
C VAL A 45 -0.91 3.20 30.56
N ASN A 46 -1.56 4.35 30.38
CA ASN A 46 -2.83 4.41 29.67
C ASN A 46 -2.56 4.33 28.15
N LEU A 47 -3.25 3.44 27.44
CA LEU A 47 -3.12 3.26 25.99
C LEU A 47 -4.49 2.99 25.38
N THR A 48 -4.62 3.28 24.08
CA THR A 48 -5.62 2.64 23.23
C THR A 48 -4.95 1.59 22.36
N ILE A 49 -5.45 0.36 22.36
CA ILE A 49 -4.97 -0.77 21.56
C ILE A 49 -6.13 -1.32 20.75
N ILE A 50 -5.98 -1.38 19.44
CA ILE A 50 -6.97 -1.92 18.51
C ILE A 50 -6.36 -3.16 17.89
N ALA A 51 -6.83 -4.33 18.30
CA ALA A 51 -6.40 -5.59 17.70
C ALA A 51 -7.02 -5.73 16.30
N PRO A 52 -6.41 -6.50 15.39
CA PRO A 52 -7.01 -6.82 14.09
C PRO A 52 -8.40 -7.41 14.31
N ASN A 53 -9.41 -6.82 13.68
CA ASN A 53 -10.81 -7.25 13.74
C ASN A 53 -11.35 -7.30 15.18
N GLY A 54 -10.74 -6.53 16.09
CA GLY A 54 -11.04 -6.51 17.51
C GLY A 54 -11.54 -5.16 17.97
N THR A 55 -12.25 -5.16 19.10
CA THR A 55 -12.66 -3.90 19.75
C THR A 55 -11.45 -3.07 20.17
N PRO A 56 -11.50 -1.73 19.99
CA PRO A 56 -10.60 -0.82 20.66
C PRO A 56 -10.67 -1.02 22.18
N PHE A 57 -9.53 -1.29 22.80
CA PHE A 57 -9.36 -1.23 24.25
C PHE A 57 -8.72 0.09 24.63
N THR A 58 -9.35 0.90 25.48
CA THR A 58 -8.74 2.10 26.09
C THR A 58 -8.67 1.94 27.60
N GLY A 59 -7.45 1.99 28.14
CA GLY A 59 -7.26 1.92 29.59
C GLY A 59 -5.81 1.67 30.01
N ILE A 60 -5.65 1.38 31.30
CA ILE A 60 -4.34 1.08 31.89
C ILE A 60 -3.87 -0.30 31.41
N VAL A 61 -2.74 -0.32 30.72
CA VAL A 61 -2.04 -1.52 30.25
C VAL A 61 -0.82 -1.74 31.13
N PRO A 62 -0.75 -2.85 31.88
CA PRO A 62 0.45 -3.19 32.64
C PRO A 62 1.59 -3.59 31.69
N TYR A 63 2.81 -3.31 32.12
CA TYR A 63 4.01 -3.74 31.43
C TYR A 63 4.16 -5.25 31.51
N ASP A 64 4.14 -5.90 30.34
CA ASP A 64 4.34 -7.33 30.21
C ASP A 64 5.10 -7.62 28.92
N GLN A 65 6.42 -7.83 29.03
CA GLN A 65 7.28 -8.18 27.89
C GLN A 65 6.89 -9.51 27.25
N SER A 66 6.20 -10.39 27.98
CA SER A 66 5.79 -11.69 27.48
C SER A 66 4.50 -11.64 26.69
N LYS A 67 3.70 -10.55 26.83
CA LYS A 67 2.42 -10.39 26.14
C LYS A 67 2.64 -10.04 24.66
N PRO A 68 2.23 -10.93 23.75
CA PRO A 68 2.29 -10.63 22.34
C PRO A 68 1.08 -9.84 21.84
N TYR A 69 1.27 -9.12 20.75
CA TYR A 69 0.23 -8.44 19.98
C TYR A 69 0.26 -8.93 18.53
N ASN A 70 -0.92 -9.09 17.92
CA ASN A 70 -1.06 -9.69 16.59
C ASN A 70 -0.63 -8.71 15.47
N SER A 71 -0.27 -9.27 14.32
CA SER A 71 -0.07 -8.50 13.08
C SER A 71 -1.32 -7.70 12.73
N GLY A 72 -1.18 -6.39 12.46
CA GLY A 72 -2.29 -5.48 12.19
C GLY A 72 -2.75 -4.66 13.39
N THR A 73 -2.13 -4.82 14.56
CA THR A 73 -2.50 -4.07 15.77
C THR A 73 -2.17 -2.58 15.63
N THR A 74 -3.11 -1.71 16.00
CA THR A 74 -2.91 -0.26 16.12
C THR A 74 -2.74 0.13 17.59
N PHE A 75 -1.71 0.90 17.88
CA PHE A 75 -1.42 1.49 19.19
C PHE A 75 -1.62 3.00 19.13
N LYS A 76 -2.22 3.58 20.18
CA LYS A 76 -2.38 5.03 20.34
C LYS A 76 -1.95 5.45 21.75
N THR A 77 -0.97 6.36 21.81
CA THR A 77 -0.44 6.90 23.06
C THR A 77 -1.16 8.21 23.41
N PRO A 78 -1.65 8.40 24.65
CA PRO A 78 -2.14 9.68 25.11
C PRO A 78 -0.99 10.66 25.41
N ALA A 79 -1.35 11.87 25.84
CA ALA A 79 -0.39 12.84 26.34
C ALA A 79 0.46 12.24 27.48
N ASN A 80 1.74 12.60 27.48
CA ASN A 80 2.76 12.17 28.44
C ASN A 80 3.12 10.67 28.44
N THR A 81 2.56 9.85 27.55
CA THR A 81 2.87 8.42 27.46
C THR A 81 3.70 8.10 26.24
N SER A 82 4.76 7.32 26.42
CA SER A 82 5.56 6.75 25.33
C SER A 82 5.68 5.25 25.49
N ILE A 83 5.72 4.51 24.38
CA ILE A 83 5.95 3.06 24.40
C ILE A 83 7.00 2.68 23.37
N ALA A 84 7.72 1.60 23.63
CA ALA A 84 8.63 0.96 22.67
C ALA A 84 8.08 -0.41 22.30
N ILE A 85 7.89 -0.64 21.00
CA ILE A 85 7.39 -1.89 20.42
C ILE A 85 8.55 -2.60 19.73
N LEU A 86 8.70 -3.91 19.93
CA LEU A 86 9.75 -4.73 19.36
C LEU A 86 9.17 -5.78 18.40
N TYR A 87 9.81 -5.95 17.25
CA TYR A 87 9.63 -7.12 16.40
C TYR A 87 10.91 -7.51 15.67
N LYS A 88 11.29 -8.79 15.74
CA LYS A 88 12.51 -9.36 15.12
C LYS A 88 13.77 -8.51 15.36
N GLY A 89 13.81 -7.79 16.48
CA GLY A 89 14.90 -6.91 16.91
C GLY A 89 14.89 -5.49 16.34
N GLN A 90 13.88 -5.11 15.55
CA GLN A 90 13.57 -3.72 15.21
C GLN A 90 12.68 -3.12 16.30
N THR A 91 12.96 -1.89 16.71
CA THR A 91 12.19 -1.20 17.76
C THR A 91 11.50 0.04 17.19
N GLN A 92 10.23 0.23 17.51
CA GLN A 92 9.47 1.45 17.21
C GLN A 92 9.12 2.15 18.52
N ILE A 93 9.64 3.35 18.73
CA ILE A 93 9.43 4.14 19.94
C ILE A 93 8.44 5.24 19.60
N MET A 94 7.24 5.14 20.18
CA MET A 94 6.17 6.11 19.99
C MET A 94 6.31 7.24 21.01
N ASP A 95 6.38 8.48 20.52
CA ASP A 95 6.27 9.67 21.35
C ASP A 95 4.82 9.84 21.89
N PRO A 96 4.58 10.77 22.83
CA PRO A 96 3.22 11.10 23.26
C PRO A 96 2.36 11.63 22.12
N ASN A 97 1.05 11.31 22.17
CA ASN A 97 0.07 11.66 21.13
C ASN A 97 0.38 11.06 19.75
N SER A 98 0.95 9.85 19.72
CA SER A 98 1.26 9.14 18.48
C SER A 98 0.31 7.98 18.25
N VAL A 99 0.06 7.67 16.98
CA VAL A 99 -0.74 6.52 16.52
C VAL A 99 0.10 5.72 15.54
N LEU A 100 0.29 4.43 15.83
CA LEU A 100 1.11 3.51 15.03
C LEU A 100 0.37 2.21 14.78
N LYS A 101 0.17 1.84 13.51
CA LYS A 101 -0.27 0.51 13.09
C LYS A 101 0.93 -0.33 12.68
N VAL A 102 1.00 -1.57 13.15
CA VAL A 102 2.11 -2.48 12.85
C VAL A 102 1.60 -3.79 12.26
N SER A 103 2.10 -4.15 11.08
CA SER A 103 1.74 -5.36 10.35
C SER A 103 2.99 -6.12 9.92
N ILE A 104 2.87 -7.43 9.84
CA ILE A 104 3.90 -8.33 9.35
C ILE A 104 3.54 -8.73 7.94
N VAL A 105 4.50 -8.61 7.03
CA VAL A 105 4.38 -9.01 5.62
C VAL A 105 5.46 -10.03 5.29
N LYS A 106 5.31 -10.75 4.17
CA LYS A 106 6.25 -11.79 3.70
C LYS A 106 7.72 -11.39 3.81
N ASN A 107 8.03 -10.11 3.54
CA ASN A 107 9.39 -9.58 3.49
C ASN A 107 9.79 -8.70 4.70
N GLY A 108 8.98 -8.58 5.75
CA GLY A 108 9.35 -7.78 6.92
C GLY A 108 8.21 -7.28 7.80
N VAL A 109 8.34 -6.04 8.26
CA VAL A 109 7.32 -5.28 8.99
C VAL A 109 6.94 -4.07 8.16
N VAL A 110 5.64 -3.79 8.15
CA VAL A 110 5.06 -2.52 7.75
C VAL A 110 4.72 -1.78 9.04
N ALA A 111 5.27 -0.58 9.22
CA ALA A 111 4.93 0.29 10.34
C ALA A 111 4.34 1.58 9.78
N GLN A 112 3.10 1.90 10.14
CA GLN A 112 2.38 3.07 9.61
C GLN A 112 2.14 4.05 10.75
N THR A 113 2.76 5.23 10.71
CA THR A 113 2.42 6.28 11.68
C THR A 113 1.29 7.11 11.11
N LEU A 114 0.14 7.01 11.74
CA LEU A 114 -1.06 7.71 11.31
C LEU A 114 -1.06 9.16 11.84
N THR A 115 -0.48 9.39 13.02
CA THR A 115 -0.33 10.72 13.62
C THR A 115 0.82 10.72 14.63
N GLY A 116 1.45 11.88 14.83
CA GLY A 116 2.47 12.09 15.84
C GLY A 116 3.85 11.67 15.36
N ARG A 117 4.76 11.43 16.31
CA ARG A 117 6.17 11.12 16.04
C ARG A 117 6.53 9.72 16.52
N VAL A 118 7.24 8.98 15.67
CA VAL A 118 7.76 7.63 15.99
C VAL A 118 9.23 7.57 15.59
N LYS A 119 10.07 7.10 16.51
CA LYS A 119 11.46 6.75 16.25
C LYS A 119 11.54 5.28 15.86
N HIS A 120 12.18 4.99 14.75
CA HIS A 120 12.43 3.64 14.24
C HIS A 120 13.90 3.31 14.44
N VAL A 121 14.17 2.19 15.11
CA VAL A 121 15.51 1.65 15.38
C VAL A 121 15.64 0.30 14.67
N LEU A 122 16.49 0.26 13.66
CA LEU A 122 16.75 -0.89 12.80
C LEU A 122 17.93 -1.71 13.33
N LYS A 123 17.77 -3.04 13.37
CA LYS A 123 18.79 -3.97 13.90
C LYS A 123 20.03 -4.10 13.01
N ASP A 124 19.86 -3.96 11.71
CA ASP A 124 20.91 -4.08 10.70
C ASP A 124 20.59 -3.12 9.54
N VAL A 125 21.60 -2.45 9.00
CA VAL A 125 21.48 -1.59 7.80
C VAL A 125 21.01 -2.40 6.59
N LYS A 126 21.25 -3.73 6.58
CA LYS A 126 20.71 -4.66 5.60
C LYS A 126 19.30 -5.16 5.91
N SER A 127 18.84 -4.99 7.16
CA SER A 127 17.46 -5.32 7.54
C SER A 127 16.56 -4.21 7.03
N LYS A 128 15.99 -4.46 5.86
CA LYS A 128 14.97 -3.63 5.24
C LYS A 128 13.75 -3.58 6.18
N LEU A 129 13.43 -2.41 6.73
CA LEU A 129 12.02 -2.11 7.03
C LEU A 129 11.37 -1.96 5.66
N GLY A 130 10.49 -2.89 5.31
CA GLY A 130 9.92 -2.92 3.96
C GLY A 130 9.18 -1.63 3.65
N PHE A 131 8.44 -1.09 4.63
CA PHE A 131 7.44 -0.08 4.36
C PHE A 131 7.20 0.84 5.55
N TYR A 132 7.17 2.14 5.27
CA TYR A 132 6.65 3.14 6.18
C TYR A 132 5.63 4.01 5.42
N LYS A 133 4.34 3.89 5.75
CA LYS A 133 3.29 4.81 5.27
C LYS A 133 3.11 5.89 6.35
N ALA A 134 3.20 7.16 5.97
CA ALA A 134 2.75 8.28 6.81
C ALA A 134 2.05 9.36 5.99
N GLY A 135 1.23 10.14 6.68
CA GLY A 135 0.47 11.22 6.09
C GLY A 135 -0.62 10.69 5.16
N ASN A 136 -1.64 10.04 5.73
CA ASN A 136 -2.82 9.51 5.02
C ASN A 136 -2.49 8.69 3.74
N GLY A 137 -1.36 7.97 3.68
CA GLY A 137 -1.11 6.92 2.69
C GLY A 137 -0.19 7.24 1.51
N TYR A 138 0.13 8.51 1.23
CA TYR A 138 0.75 8.93 -0.06
C TYR A 138 2.27 9.19 -0.01
N THR A 139 2.96 8.81 1.07
CA THR A 139 4.42 8.94 1.13
C THR A 139 5.02 7.70 1.74
N TRP A 140 6.04 7.18 1.08
CA TRP A 140 6.79 6.01 1.51
C TRP A 140 8.24 6.39 1.81
N ALA A 141 8.86 5.67 2.73
CA ALA A 141 10.30 5.81 2.96
C ALA A 141 10.94 4.45 3.23
N HIS A 142 12.11 4.26 2.64
CA HIS A 142 13.01 3.17 2.88
C HIS A 142 14.27 3.68 3.59
N ALA A 143 14.36 3.48 4.91
CA ALA A 143 15.54 3.90 5.63
C ALA A 143 16.73 2.96 5.39
N GLU A 144 17.86 3.52 4.94
CA GLU A 144 19.17 2.86 4.87
C GLU A 144 20.07 3.37 6.00
N GLY A 145 19.62 3.16 7.24
CA GLY A 145 20.27 3.64 8.45
C GLY A 145 19.79 2.87 9.68
N THR A 146 20.41 3.10 10.83
CA THR A 146 20.08 2.40 12.07
C THR A 146 19.00 3.11 12.88
N GLU A 147 18.87 4.43 12.78
CA GLU A 147 17.86 5.19 13.51
C GLU A 147 17.29 6.35 12.70
N PHE A 148 15.96 6.45 12.63
CA PHE A 148 15.29 7.60 12.01
C PHE A 148 13.99 7.94 12.73
N TYR A 149 13.54 9.18 12.58
CA TYR A 149 12.23 9.62 13.03
C TYR A 149 11.34 9.86 11.85
N VAL A 150 10.06 9.60 12.10
CA VAL A 150 9.04 10.11 11.22
C VAL A 150 7.92 10.75 12.01
N GLU A 151 7.48 11.90 11.51
CA GLU A 151 6.41 12.70 12.07
C GLU A 151 5.28 12.84 11.03
N ALA A 152 4.12 12.27 11.33
CA ALA A 152 2.92 12.36 10.51
C ALA A 152 2.03 13.50 11.01
N PHE A 153 1.68 14.40 10.10
CA PHE A 153 0.80 15.53 10.43
C PHE A 153 -0.66 15.09 10.34
N GLN A 154 -1.44 15.40 11.39
CA GLN A 154 -2.85 15.04 11.46
C GLN A 154 -3.62 15.59 10.25
N LYS A 155 -4.42 14.74 9.58
CA LYS A 155 -5.24 15.10 8.40
C LYS A 155 -4.45 15.73 7.25
N SER A 156 -3.24 15.24 7.00
CA SER A 156 -2.35 15.79 5.98
C SER A 156 -1.66 14.66 5.22
N LYS A 157 -1.43 14.87 3.91
CA LYS A 157 -0.57 14.01 3.09
C LYS A 157 0.93 14.18 3.35
N LYS A 158 1.30 15.05 4.30
CA LYS A 158 2.69 15.38 4.60
C LYS A 158 3.25 14.49 5.71
N ALA A 159 4.52 14.16 5.58
CA ALA A 159 5.30 13.49 6.61
C ALA A 159 6.69 14.12 6.68
N LYS A 160 7.22 14.30 7.89
CA LYS A 160 8.58 14.79 8.10
C LYS A 160 9.49 13.64 8.50
N PHE A 161 10.61 13.50 7.80
CA PHE A 161 11.65 12.51 8.04
C PHE A 161 12.90 13.19 8.54
N THR A 162 13.50 12.63 9.59
CA THR A 162 14.83 13.04 10.06
C THR A 162 15.65 11.82 10.46
N THR A 163 16.96 11.88 10.29
CA THR A 163 17.88 10.86 10.83
C THR A 163 18.97 11.51 11.67
N GLU A 164 19.35 10.84 12.76
CA GLU A 164 20.51 11.21 13.57
C GLU A 164 21.80 10.56 13.04
N GLU A 165 21.70 9.47 12.27
CA GLU A 165 22.84 8.73 11.72
C GLU A 165 22.53 8.04 10.37
N GLY A 166 23.54 7.95 9.50
CA GLY A 166 23.37 7.34 8.17
C GLY A 166 22.52 8.18 7.22
N THR A 167 21.74 7.50 6.38
CA THR A 167 20.93 8.11 5.32
C THR A 167 19.55 7.43 5.24
N ILE A 168 18.49 8.19 4.95
CA ILE A 168 17.16 7.65 4.65
C ILE A 168 16.93 7.82 3.14
N ALA A 169 16.53 6.76 2.44
CA ALA A 169 15.94 6.88 1.11
C ALA A 169 14.42 7.10 1.25
N ILE A 170 13.92 8.20 0.72
CA ILE A 170 12.52 8.60 0.80
C ILE A 170 11.95 8.46 -0.60
N ILE A 171 10.88 7.69 -0.76
CA ILE A 171 10.28 7.38 -2.07
C ILE A 171 8.91 8.04 -2.11
N GLN A 172 8.73 8.98 -3.03
CA GLN A 172 7.50 9.72 -3.14
C GLN A 172 6.83 9.44 -4.46
N GLU A 173 5.52 9.30 -4.42
CA GLU A 173 4.69 9.38 -5.60
C GLU A 173 4.75 10.80 -6.17
N VAL A 174 4.89 10.88 -7.50
CA VAL A 174 5.03 12.11 -8.26
C VAL A 174 4.02 12.08 -9.39
N PRO A 175 3.08 13.03 -9.44
CA PRO A 175 2.11 13.09 -10.53
C PRO A 175 2.80 13.32 -11.88
N ILE A 176 2.30 12.65 -12.91
CA ILE A 176 2.70 12.83 -14.30
C ILE A 176 1.58 13.52 -15.05
N SER A 177 1.92 14.60 -15.77
CA SER A 177 0.98 15.31 -16.63
C SER A 177 1.44 15.23 -18.08
N ILE A 178 0.56 14.79 -18.98
CA ILE A 178 0.82 14.76 -20.42
C ILE A 178 -0.02 15.83 -21.10
N ASN A 179 0.62 16.76 -21.83
CA ASN A 179 -0.08 17.83 -22.57
C ASN A 179 -0.62 17.36 -23.94
N GLU A 180 -0.98 16.08 -24.05
CA GLU A 180 -1.61 15.42 -25.18
C GLU A 180 -2.81 14.66 -24.63
N ALA A 181 -3.97 14.75 -25.28
CA ALA A 181 -5.14 13.99 -24.86
C ALA A 181 -4.89 12.49 -25.03
N ALA A 182 -5.36 11.68 -24.08
CA ALA A 182 -5.30 10.24 -24.19
C ALA A 182 -6.03 9.80 -25.48
N LYS A 183 -5.41 8.90 -26.25
CA LYS A 183 -6.01 8.34 -27.46
C LYS A 183 -7.14 7.36 -27.13
N ASN A 184 -7.08 6.80 -25.92
CA ASN A 184 -8.08 5.90 -25.37
C ASN A 184 -8.65 6.42 -24.06
N GLU A 185 -9.50 7.45 -24.12
CA GLU A 185 -10.40 7.78 -23.01
C GLU A 185 -11.56 6.77 -23.01
N LYS A 186 -11.30 5.53 -22.57
CA LYS A 186 -12.41 4.65 -22.22
C LYS A 186 -12.97 5.14 -20.89
N THR A 187 -14.18 5.69 -20.96
CA THR A 187 -14.93 6.08 -19.78
C THR A 187 -15.28 4.84 -18.96
N ARG A 188 -14.58 4.62 -17.86
CA ARG A 188 -14.98 3.69 -16.79
C ARG A 188 -16.30 4.20 -16.20
N GLY A 189 -17.42 3.48 -16.39
CA GLY A 189 -18.73 3.85 -15.82
C GLY A 189 -19.23 5.30 -16.03
N ASN A 190 -19.15 5.86 -17.24
CA ASN A 190 -19.44 7.29 -17.52
C ASN A 190 -18.60 8.30 -16.70
N ARG A 191 -17.60 7.87 -15.93
CA ARG A 191 -16.87 8.76 -15.02
C ARG A 191 -15.91 9.72 -15.69
N GLY A 192 -15.60 9.55 -16.98
CA GLY A 192 -14.92 10.57 -17.81
C GLY A 192 -13.51 11.01 -17.37
N GLU A 193 -13.04 10.55 -16.22
CA GLU A 193 -11.74 10.89 -15.66
C GLU A 193 -10.69 9.97 -16.29
N GLY A 194 -9.65 10.57 -16.85
CA GLY A 194 -8.48 9.85 -17.34
C GLY A 194 -7.73 9.17 -16.19
N ARG A 195 -6.76 8.30 -16.52
CA ARG A 195 -5.91 7.67 -15.51
C ARG A 195 -5.12 8.74 -14.75
N GLU A 196 -5.01 8.59 -13.43
CA GLU A 196 -4.07 9.38 -12.64
C GLU A 196 -2.68 8.76 -12.81
N LEU A 197 -1.88 9.33 -13.71
CA LEU A 197 -0.53 8.84 -13.98
C LEU A 197 0.41 9.31 -12.87
N THR A 198 1.12 8.39 -12.24
CA THR A 198 2.13 8.71 -11.22
C THR A 198 3.40 7.91 -11.44
N THR A 199 4.52 8.47 -10.99
CA THR A 199 5.82 7.77 -10.91
C THR A 199 6.37 7.87 -9.50
N THR A 200 7.48 7.18 -9.22
CA THR A 200 8.17 7.33 -7.94
C THR A 200 9.47 8.11 -8.08
N LYS A 201 9.76 8.97 -7.09
CA LYS A 201 11.01 9.69 -6.96
C LYS A 201 11.69 9.34 -5.66
N LYS A 202 12.93 8.84 -5.78
CA LYS A 202 13.79 8.53 -4.65
C LYS A 202 14.66 9.73 -4.26
N ILE A 203 14.66 10.07 -2.98
CA ILE A 203 15.37 11.21 -2.39
C ILE A 203 16.16 10.70 -1.20
N TYR A 204 17.42 11.11 -1.08
CA TYR A 204 18.25 10.74 0.06
C TYR A 204 18.34 11.89 1.06
N SER A 205 18.07 11.63 2.34
CA SER A 205 18.23 12.57 3.45
C SER A 205 19.30 12.05 4.41
N SER A 206 20.35 12.83 4.62
CA SER A 206 21.49 12.46 5.47
C SER A 206 21.29 12.86 6.94
N ALA A 207 22.17 12.38 7.82
CA ALA A 207 22.19 12.75 9.23
C ALA A 207 22.16 14.27 9.47
N GLY A 208 21.21 14.72 10.28
CA GLY A 208 20.99 16.12 10.61
C GLY A 208 20.16 16.91 9.59
N GLU A 209 19.81 16.33 8.44
CA GLU A 209 18.88 16.91 7.49
C GLU A 209 17.43 16.61 7.88
N GLU A 210 16.55 17.56 7.56
CA GLU A 210 15.10 17.35 7.65
C GLU A 210 14.51 17.33 6.24
N TYR A 211 13.69 16.32 5.96
CA TYR A 211 12.94 16.23 4.72
C TYR A 211 11.44 16.24 5.01
N ILE A 212 10.69 17.13 4.34
CA ILE A 212 9.23 17.19 4.45
C ILE A 212 8.64 16.69 3.13
N ALA A 213 7.98 15.54 3.21
CA ALA A 213 7.25 14.95 2.11
C ALA A 213 5.85 15.55 1.92
N GLY A 214 5.25 15.29 0.76
CA GLY A 214 3.87 15.69 0.43
C GLY A 214 3.73 17.02 -0.32
N ASN A 215 4.84 17.61 -0.80
CA ASN A 215 4.84 18.70 -1.78
C ASN A 215 5.74 18.27 -2.95
N VAL A 216 5.20 17.55 -3.92
CA VAL A 216 5.97 17.15 -5.11
C VAL A 216 5.35 17.78 -6.34
N ASP A 217 6.16 18.53 -7.08
CA ASP A 217 5.74 19.10 -8.35
C ASP A 217 5.54 17.98 -9.38
N SER A 218 4.48 18.09 -10.18
CA SER A 218 4.22 17.15 -11.26
C SER A 218 5.35 17.18 -12.30
N ILE A 219 5.70 16.03 -12.87
CA ILE A 219 6.56 15.96 -14.05
C ILE A 219 5.67 16.09 -15.28
N SER A 220 6.00 17.02 -16.17
CA SER A 220 5.18 17.28 -17.36
C SER A 220 5.91 16.89 -18.64
N TYR A 221 5.20 16.18 -19.52
CA TYR A 221 5.64 15.87 -20.88
C TYR A 221 4.70 16.51 -21.89
N ARG A 222 5.20 16.80 -23.10
CA ARG A 222 4.36 17.37 -24.14
C ARG A 222 3.48 16.33 -24.81
N THR A 223 3.96 15.10 -24.93
CA THR A 223 3.31 14.00 -25.66
C THR A 223 3.56 12.67 -24.96
N TYR A 224 2.68 11.68 -25.18
CA TYR A 224 2.85 10.32 -24.66
C TYR A 224 4.16 9.68 -25.13
N GLU A 225 4.55 9.90 -26.40
CA GLU A 225 5.81 9.38 -26.95
C GLU A 225 7.05 9.89 -26.19
N GLU A 226 6.99 11.13 -25.72
CA GLU A 226 8.09 11.74 -24.96
C GLU A 226 8.21 11.12 -23.56
N ALA A 227 7.06 10.91 -22.90
CA ALA A 227 7.00 10.23 -21.61
C ALA A 227 7.45 8.76 -21.73
N LEU A 228 6.94 8.03 -22.72
CA LEU A 228 7.32 6.64 -23.00
C LEU A 228 8.84 6.52 -23.19
N GLN A 229 9.44 7.35 -24.05
CA GLN A 229 10.89 7.32 -24.27
C GLN A 229 11.67 7.61 -22.98
N ALA A 230 11.23 8.58 -22.18
CA ALA A 230 11.89 8.94 -20.92
C ALA A 230 11.85 7.77 -19.92
N PHE A 231 10.67 7.19 -19.68
CA PHE A 231 10.51 6.11 -18.71
C PHE A 231 11.12 4.80 -19.18
N GLU A 232 11.07 4.47 -20.47
CA GLU A 232 11.80 3.31 -21.01
C GLU A 232 13.30 3.43 -20.77
N GLN A 233 13.89 4.61 -21.02
CA GLN A 233 15.30 4.83 -20.78
C GLN A 233 15.64 4.71 -19.28
N GLU A 234 14.83 5.31 -18.41
CA GLU A 234 15.02 5.25 -16.96
C GLU A 234 14.94 3.82 -16.42
N ILE A 235 13.90 3.07 -16.81
CA ILE A 235 13.69 1.67 -16.40
C ILE A 235 14.85 0.79 -16.86
N ASN A 236 15.28 0.91 -18.12
CA ASN A 236 16.40 0.14 -18.64
C ASN A 236 17.70 0.45 -17.87
N GLN A 237 17.91 1.71 -17.48
CA GLN A 237 19.05 2.10 -16.65
C GLN A 237 18.94 1.49 -15.24
N LYS A 238 17.77 1.55 -14.60
CA LYS A 238 17.53 0.95 -13.27
C LYS A 238 17.74 -0.57 -13.31
N GLU A 239 17.13 -1.29 -14.26
CA GLU A 239 17.31 -2.74 -14.45
C GLU A 239 18.80 -3.09 -14.66
N GLY A 240 19.51 -2.33 -15.50
CA GLY A 240 20.92 -2.55 -15.81
C GLY A 240 21.88 -2.33 -14.63
N GLN A 241 21.52 -1.47 -13.67
CA GLN A 241 22.29 -1.24 -12.46
C GLN A 241 22.05 -2.31 -11.38
N GLY A 242 20.89 -2.96 -11.38
CA GLY A 242 20.54 -4.03 -10.44
C GLY A 242 20.36 -3.58 -8.98
N ASN A 243 20.26 -2.27 -8.73
CA ASN A 243 20.04 -1.71 -7.39
C ASN A 243 18.71 -0.93 -7.33
N PHE A 244 17.61 -1.67 -7.29
CA PHE A 244 16.25 -1.13 -7.22
C PHE A 244 15.43 -1.84 -6.14
N PHE A 245 14.36 -1.19 -5.69
CA PHE A 245 13.32 -1.85 -4.89
C PHE A 245 12.32 -2.54 -5.83
N MET A 246 11.75 -3.67 -5.40
CA MET A 246 10.84 -4.41 -6.27
C MET A 246 9.56 -3.60 -6.50
N GLU A 247 9.13 -2.90 -5.47
CA GLU A 247 8.02 -1.95 -5.44
C GLU A 247 8.24 -0.82 -6.45
N GLU A 248 9.42 -0.20 -6.44
CA GLU A 248 9.80 0.86 -7.39
C GLU A 248 9.75 0.35 -8.84
N MET A 249 10.22 -0.87 -9.10
CA MET A 249 10.09 -1.46 -10.43
C MET A 249 8.64 -1.78 -10.78
N ALA A 250 7.82 -2.19 -9.81
CA ALA A 250 6.42 -2.47 -10.05
C ALA A 250 5.66 -1.21 -10.46
N ASP A 251 5.90 -0.10 -9.76
CA ASP A 251 5.31 1.22 -10.06
C ASP A 251 5.80 1.73 -11.42
N ASP A 252 7.10 1.69 -11.69
CA ASP A 252 7.68 2.12 -12.95
C ASP A 252 7.11 1.34 -14.15
N PHE A 253 6.99 0.01 -14.02
CA PHE A 253 6.41 -0.83 -15.07
C PHE A 253 4.89 -0.67 -15.18
N THR A 254 4.19 -0.35 -14.08
CA THR A 254 2.76 -0.02 -14.11
C THR A 254 2.56 1.26 -14.92
N LEU A 255 3.27 2.34 -14.59
CA LEU A 255 3.23 3.60 -15.32
C LEU A 255 3.56 3.44 -16.80
N LEU A 256 4.61 2.67 -17.13
CA LEU A 256 4.95 2.42 -18.53
C LEU A 256 3.79 1.73 -19.26
N GLY A 257 3.14 0.76 -18.60
CA GLY A 257 1.93 0.11 -19.10
C GLY A 257 0.76 1.08 -19.30
N GLU A 258 0.50 1.95 -18.34
CA GLU A 258 -0.57 2.96 -18.41
C GLU A 258 -0.35 3.96 -19.54
N LEU A 259 0.89 4.46 -19.70
CA LEU A 259 1.26 5.33 -20.81
C LEU A 259 0.99 4.66 -22.16
N TYR A 260 1.29 3.36 -22.28
CA TYR A 260 0.96 2.59 -23.47
C TYR A 260 -0.56 2.44 -23.67
N LEU A 261 -1.32 2.17 -22.62
CA LEU A 261 -2.79 2.06 -22.67
C LEU A 261 -3.44 3.37 -23.14
N ASP A 262 -3.07 4.49 -22.51
CA ASP A 262 -3.54 5.83 -22.86
C ASP A 262 -3.17 6.21 -24.31
N ASN A 263 -2.00 5.79 -24.77
CA ASN A 263 -1.50 6.08 -26.11
C ASN A 263 -2.04 5.13 -27.21
N GLY A 264 -3.02 4.27 -26.94
CA GLY A 264 -3.57 3.39 -27.99
C GLY A 264 -2.91 2.03 -28.13
N GLN A 265 -1.85 1.74 -27.37
CA GLN A 265 -0.88 0.69 -27.66
C GLN A 265 -1.05 -0.52 -26.73
N TYR A 266 -2.23 -1.13 -26.76
CA TYR A 266 -2.60 -2.26 -25.87
C TYR A 266 -1.58 -3.41 -25.91
N ASP A 267 -1.16 -3.84 -27.10
CA ASP A 267 -0.20 -4.93 -27.26
C ASP A 267 1.16 -4.62 -26.61
N GLN A 268 1.59 -3.35 -26.63
CA GLN A 268 2.86 -2.91 -26.04
C GLN A 268 2.77 -2.76 -24.52
N ALA A 269 1.58 -2.49 -23.98
CA ALA A 269 1.35 -2.39 -22.54
C ALA A 269 1.51 -3.75 -21.81
N ILE A 270 1.27 -4.87 -22.50
CA ILE A 270 1.20 -6.21 -21.88
C ILE A 270 2.50 -6.60 -21.17
N GLU A 271 3.67 -6.43 -21.82
CA GLU A 271 4.95 -6.88 -21.24
C GLU A 271 5.34 -6.09 -19.98
N PRO A 272 5.34 -4.74 -20.01
CA PRO A 272 5.51 -3.92 -18.81
C PRO A 272 4.54 -4.33 -17.69
N LEU A 273 3.26 -4.48 -17.99
CA LEU A 273 2.25 -4.83 -16.98
C LEU A 273 2.44 -6.23 -16.39
N ARG A 274 2.91 -7.21 -17.17
CA ARG A 274 3.30 -8.52 -16.65
C ARG A 274 4.50 -8.43 -15.72
N LYS A 275 5.48 -7.58 -16.03
CA LYS A 275 6.61 -7.31 -15.12
C LYS A 275 6.14 -6.64 -13.84
N ALA A 276 5.27 -5.64 -13.92
CA ALA A 276 4.69 -4.97 -12.77
C ALA A 276 3.99 -5.96 -11.83
N VAL A 277 3.10 -6.79 -12.38
CA VAL A 277 2.42 -7.87 -11.64
C VAL A 277 3.42 -8.83 -11.00
N TYR A 278 4.47 -9.22 -11.71
CA TYR A 278 5.53 -10.07 -11.15
C TYR A 278 6.21 -9.40 -9.95
N TYR A 279 6.67 -8.16 -10.10
CA TYR A 279 7.36 -7.44 -9.03
C TYR A 279 6.48 -7.22 -7.80
N ASN A 280 5.22 -6.83 -8.00
CA ASN A 280 4.25 -6.68 -6.93
C ASN A 280 4.02 -7.99 -6.16
N SER A 281 3.88 -9.12 -6.87
CA SER A 281 3.70 -10.43 -6.24
C SER A 281 4.92 -10.89 -5.40
N GLU A 282 6.11 -10.41 -5.74
CA GLU A 282 7.33 -10.70 -4.99
C GLU A 282 7.52 -9.75 -3.81
N ALA A 283 7.15 -8.48 -3.96
CA ALA A 283 7.22 -7.42 -2.96
C ALA A 283 6.22 -7.64 -1.80
N ASN A 284 4.92 -7.69 -2.10
CA ASN A 284 3.87 -7.83 -1.11
C ASN A 284 2.63 -8.55 -1.69
N PRO A 285 2.57 -9.90 -1.65
CA PRO A 285 1.49 -10.67 -2.27
C PRO A 285 0.13 -10.55 -1.56
N GLU A 286 0.05 -9.82 -0.45
CA GLU A 286 -1.17 -9.60 0.34
C GLU A 286 -1.73 -8.18 0.15
N ASP A 287 -1.05 -7.31 -0.61
CA ASP A 287 -1.45 -5.91 -0.80
C ASP A 287 -2.56 -5.77 -1.84
N LEU A 288 -3.74 -5.30 -1.48
CA LEU A 288 -4.79 -5.07 -2.48
C LEU A 288 -4.38 -4.06 -3.55
N MET A 289 -3.42 -3.17 -3.25
CA MET A 289 -2.90 -2.18 -4.20
C MET A 289 -2.27 -2.83 -5.45
N PHE A 290 -1.78 -4.07 -5.40
CA PHE A 290 -1.28 -4.71 -6.63
C PHE A 290 -2.40 -5.10 -7.61
N LEU A 291 -3.65 -5.18 -7.16
CA LEU A 291 -4.78 -5.51 -8.02
C LEU A 291 -4.96 -4.47 -9.13
N GLU A 292 -4.53 -3.24 -8.91
CA GLU A 292 -4.54 -2.20 -9.94
C GLU A 292 -3.66 -2.59 -11.13
N SER A 293 -2.41 -3.03 -10.92
CA SER A 293 -1.55 -3.54 -12.00
C SER A 293 -2.18 -4.75 -12.72
N TYR A 294 -2.91 -5.60 -11.99
CA TYR A 294 -3.67 -6.70 -12.60
C TYR A 294 -4.84 -6.21 -13.45
N LEU A 295 -5.54 -5.15 -13.04
CA LEU A 295 -6.62 -4.53 -13.80
C LEU A 295 -6.10 -3.89 -15.08
N TYR A 296 -5.00 -3.13 -15.01
CA TYR A 296 -4.35 -2.60 -16.21
C TYR A 296 -3.91 -3.73 -17.14
N LEU A 297 -3.34 -4.82 -16.59
CA LEU A 297 -2.97 -5.99 -17.40
C LEU A 297 -4.20 -6.64 -18.04
N ALA A 298 -5.28 -6.81 -17.29
CA ALA A 298 -6.53 -7.37 -17.79
C ALA A 298 -7.10 -6.49 -18.92
N GLU A 299 -7.03 -5.17 -18.79
CA GLU A 299 -7.42 -4.22 -19.82
C GLU A 299 -6.55 -4.33 -21.09
N ALA A 300 -5.22 -4.32 -20.93
CA ALA A 300 -4.27 -4.48 -22.04
C ALA A 300 -4.54 -5.77 -22.82
N LEU A 301 -4.73 -6.87 -22.09
CA LEU A 301 -5.04 -8.18 -22.64
C LEU A 301 -6.42 -8.21 -23.32
N ARG A 302 -7.46 -7.66 -22.68
CA ARG A 302 -8.83 -7.61 -23.18
C ARG A 302 -8.97 -6.87 -24.51
N TYR A 303 -8.11 -5.89 -24.74
CA TYR A 303 -8.08 -5.07 -25.96
C TYR A 303 -6.87 -5.34 -26.85
N SER A 304 -6.10 -6.38 -26.54
CA SER A 304 -5.05 -6.91 -27.40
C SER A 304 -5.62 -7.31 -28.76
N SER A 305 -4.79 -7.22 -29.80
CA SER A 305 -5.12 -7.73 -31.13
C SER A 305 -5.13 -9.27 -31.20
N ASN A 306 -4.64 -9.94 -30.16
CA ASN A 306 -4.52 -11.38 -30.05
C ASN A 306 -5.69 -12.00 -29.25
N GLU A 307 -6.34 -13.02 -29.82
CA GLU A 307 -7.47 -13.73 -29.20
C GLU A 307 -7.08 -14.53 -27.94
N GLU A 308 -5.86 -15.05 -27.86
CA GLU A 308 -5.38 -15.74 -26.65
C GLU A 308 -5.25 -14.75 -25.49
N ASP A 309 -4.65 -13.59 -25.75
CA ASP A 309 -4.52 -12.51 -24.78
C ASP A 309 -5.90 -12.00 -24.34
N PHE A 310 -6.84 -11.80 -25.27
CA PHE A 310 -8.22 -11.43 -24.96
C PHE A 310 -8.85 -12.35 -23.90
N ASN A 311 -8.75 -13.67 -24.13
CA ASN A 311 -9.33 -14.66 -23.23
C ASN A 311 -8.61 -14.68 -21.88
N GLU A 312 -7.29 -14.43 -21.86
CA GLU A 312 -6.54 -14.26 -20.62
C GLU A 312 -7.02 -13.03 -19.84
N GLY A 313 -7.26 -11.89 -20.51
CA GLY A 313 -7.81 -10.68 -19.90
C GLY A 313 -9.16 -10.89 -19.24
N VAL A 314 -10.09 -11.57 -19.93
CA VAL A 314 -11.40 -11.96 -19.36
C VAL A 314 -11.23 -12.82 -18.10
N ASN A 315 -10.33 -13.81 -18.14
CA ASN A 315 -10.07 -14.66 -17.00
C ASN A 315 -9.45 -13.90 -15.82
N PHE A 316 -8.62 -12.88 -16.07
CA PHE A 316 -8.10 -12.01 -15.02
C PHE A 316 -9.20 -11.18 -14.38
N ALA A 317 -10.03 -10.50 -15.17
CA ALA A 317 -11.13 -9.70 -14.64
C ALA A 317 -12.08 -10.53 -13.76
N GLN A 318 -12.42 -11.76 -14.17
CA GLN A 318 -13.25 -12.66 -13.36
C GLN A 318 -12.60 -13.05 -12.02
N LYS A 319 -11.29 -13.29 -12.01
CA LYS A 319 -10.55 -13.59 -10.77
C LYS A 319 -10.49 -12.39 -9.84
N ILE A 320 -10.28 -11.20 -10.38
CA ILE A 320 -10.25 -9.96 -9.60
C ILE A 320 -11.62 -9.74 -8.95
N ILE A 321 -12.72 -9.94 -9.69
CA ILE A 321 -14.09 -9.88 -9.14
C ILE A 321 -14.25 -10.86 -7.99
N GLN A 322 -13.85 -12.12 -8.17
CA GLN A 322 -13.97 -13.12 -7.11
C GLN A 322 -13.23 -12.67 -5.84
N THR A 323 -11.96 -12.30 -5.97
CA THR A 323 -11.13 -11.86 -4.83
C THR A 323 -11.72 -10.63 -4.15
N LEU A 324 -12.08 -9.60 -4.92
CA LEU A 324 -12.58 -8.34 -4.35
C LEU A 324 -13.96 -8.49 -3.72
N THR A 325 -14.81 -9.40 -4.20
CA THR A 325 -16.10 -9.67 -3.55
C THR A 325 -15.92 -10.26 -2.16
N GLU A 326 -14.99 -11.21 -2.01
CA GLU A 326 -14.66 -11.81 -0.71
C GLU A 326 -14.13 -10.75 0.27
N VAL A 327 -13.25 -9.87 -0.21
CA VAL A 327 -12.69 -8.76 0.59
C VAL A 327 -13.73 -7.69 0.92
N LEU A 328 -14.62 -7.35 -0.01
CA LEU A 328 -15.67 -6.34 0.19
C LEU A 328 -16.58 -6.72 1.36
N ASP A 329 -16.97 -7.99 1.45
CA ASP A 329 -17.83 -8.49 2.52
C ASP A 329 -17.16 -8.29 3.89
N GLU A 330 -15.87 -8.65 4.01
CA GLU A 330 -15.09 -8.47 5.24
C GLU A 330 -14.99 -6.99 5.65
N TYR A 331 -14.61 -6.10 4.72
CA TYR A 331 -14.47 -4.67 5.01
C TYR A 331 -15.82 -3.99 5.32
N THR A 332 -16.91 -4.44 4.70
CA THR A 332 -18.26 -3.92 4.96
C THR A 332 -18.73 -4.32 6.36
N GLU A 333 -18.45 -5.55 6.80
CA GLU A 333 -18.74 -6.00 8.17
C GLU A 333 -17.96 -5.16 9.20
N GLU A 334 -16.67 -4.92 8.97
CA GLU A 334 -15.83 -4.10 9.84
C GLU A 334 -16.28 -2.64 9.90
N TYR A 335 -16.68 -2.06 8.76
CA TYR A 335 -17.16 -0.69 8.69
C TYR A 335 -18.45 -0.50 9.47
N ASN A 336 -19.44 -1.39 9.28
CA ASN A 336 -20.69 -1.33 10.04
C ASN A 336 -20.44 -1.53 11.54
N TYR A 337 -19.51 -2.42 11.89
CA TYR A 337 -19.11 -2.62 13.26
C TYR A 337 -18.50 -1.37 13.90
N ALA A 338 -17.61 -0.67 13.18
CA ALA A 338 -17.03 0.60 13.63
C ALA A 338 -18.11 1.66 13.89
N LEU A 339 -19.12 1.75 13.01
CA LEU A 339 -20.27 2.64 13.20
C LEU A 339 -21.11 2.29 14.43
N GLU A 340 -21.37 1.01 14.70
CA GLU A 340 -22.11 0.56 15.88
C GLU A 340 -21.42 0.93 17.20
N LEU A 341 -20.08 0.98 17.18
CA LEU A 341 -19.26 1.41 18.31
C LEU A 341 -19.06 2.93 18.41
N GLU A 342 -19.60 3.70 17.46
CA GLU A 342 -19.33 5.13 17.30
C GLU A 342 -17.84 5.46 17.12
N ASP A 343 -17.04 4.51 16.58
CA ASP A 343 -15.63 4.72 16.25
C ASP A 343 -15.49 5.30 14.83
N TYR A 344 -15.84 6.58 14.71
CA TYR A 344 -15.87 7.27 13.42
C TYR A 344 -14.48 7.47 12.79
N ASP A 345 -13.41 7.49 13.60
CA ASP A 345 -12.04 7.56 13.06
C ASP A 345 -11.73 6.24 12.32
N TYR A 346 -12.06 5.09 12.92
CA TYR A 346 -11.86 3.80 12.27
C TYR A 346 -12.79 3.58 11.07
N ALA A 347 -14.06 3.99 11.19
CA ALA A 347 -15.00 3.92 10.09
C ALA A 347 -14.53 4.76 8.89
N TRP A 348 -13.97 5.95 9.14
CA TRP A 348 -13.40 6.82 8.10
C TRP A 348 -12.18 6.18 7.42
N ASP A 349 -11.29 5.54 8.18
CA ASP A 349 -10.16 4.79 7.60
C ASP A 349 -10.65 3.66 6.67
N LEU A 350 -11.69 2.92 7.07
CA LEU A 350 -12.28 1.83 6.27
C LEU A 350 -12.97 2.32 4.99
N CYS A 351 -13.49 3.57 4.97
CA CYS A 351 -14.11 4.13 3.79
C CYS A 351 -13.13 4.23 2.60
N TYR A 352 -11.84 4.53 2.82
CA TYR A 352 -10.86 4.56 1.73
C TYR A 352 -10.73 3.21 1.02
N GLU A 353 -10.56 2.14 1.80
CA GLU A 353 -10.41 0.78 1.26
C GLU A 353 -11.70 0.35 0.54
N LEU A 354 -12.86 0.69 1.11
CA LEU A 354 -14.16 0.41 0.49
C LEU A 354 -14.35 1.17 -0.83
N VAL A 355 -13.89 2.43 -0.94
CA VAL A 355 -13.90 3.16 -2.21
C VAL A 355 -13.10 2.40 -3.26
N ASP A 356 -11.84 2.08 -2.98
CA ASP A 356 -10.93 1.43 -3.93
C ASP A 356 -11.46 0.04 -4.36
N ILE A 357 -11.91 -0.78 -3.42
CA ILE A 357 -12.50 -2.10 -3.71
C ILE A 357 -13.68 -1.97 -4.67
N ASN A 358 -14.59 -1.03 -4.41
CA ASN A 358 -15.78 -0.82 -5.24
C ASN A 358 -15.41 -0.26 -6.62
N GLU A 359 -14.43 0.65 -6.73
CA GLU A 359 -13.96 1.13 -8.03
C GLU A 359 -13.34 0.03 -8.89
N TYR A 360 -12.53 -0.83 -8.26
CA TYR A 360 -11.88 -1.96 -8.91
C TYR A 360 -12.88 -3.05 -9.33
N LEU A 361 -13.91 -3.29 -8.52
CA LEU A 361 -15.04 -4.14 -8.92
C LEU A 361 -15.78 -3.55 -10.11
N GLY A 362 -16.12 -2.26 -10.06
CA GLY A 362 -16.74 -1.54 -11.17
C GLY A 362 -15.97 -1.71 -12.46
N TRP A 363 -14.66 -1.45 -12.43
CA TRP A 363 -13.78 -1.57 -13.59
C TRP A 363 -13.67 -3.01 -14.08
N SER A 364 -13.58 -3.99 -13.18
CA SER A 364 -13.56 -5.39 -13.58
C SER A 364 -14.82 -5.81 -14.33
N TYR A 365 -16.00 -5.36 -13.88
CA TYR A 365 -17.26 -5.63 -14.56
C TYR A 365 -17.37 -4.90 -15.91
N ASP A 366 -16.85 -3.68 -16.02
CA ASP A 366 -16.74 -2.96 -17.30
C ASP A 366 -15.86 -3.72 -18.32
N LEU A 367 -14.75 -4.32 -17.89
CA LEU A 367 -13.90 -5.17 -18.75
C LEU A 367 -14.64 -6.42 -19.28
N LEU A 368 -15.69 -6.85 -18.57
CA LEU A 368 -16.55 -7.97 -18.95
C LEU A 368 -17.83 -7.54 -19.68
N ASP A 369 -17.96 -6.25 -20.03
CA ASP A 369 -19.14 -5.66 -20.64
C ASP A 369 -20.42 -5.85 -19.78
N GLN A 370 -20.29 -5.88 -18.46
CA GLN A 370 -21.38 -6.04 -17.48
C GLN A 370 -21.74 -4.70 -16.84
N THR A 371 -22.19 -3.74 -17.67
CA THR A 371 -22.37 -2.33 -17.28
C THR A 371 -23.28 -2.14 -16.07
N SER A 372 -24.38 -2.89 -15.92
CA SER A 372 -25.27 -2.73 -14.77
C SER A 372 -24.60 -3.10 -13.44
N GLN A 373 -23.72 -4.10 -13.43
CA GLN A 373 -22.91 -4.45 -12.27
C GLN A 373 -21.82 -3.41 -12.05
N ALA A 374 -21.17 -2.95 -13.11
CA ALA A 374 -20.17 -1.90 -13.02
C ALA A 374 -20.74 -0.63 -12.37
N ASP A 375 -21.87 -0.13 -12.89
CA ASP A 375 -22.58 1.05 -12.37
C ASP A 375 -22.99 0.88 -10.91
N HIS A 376 -23.39 -0.33 -10.50
CA HIS A 376 -23.73 -0.62 -9.10
C HIS A 376 -22.52 -0.38 -8.17
N TYR A 377 -21.35 -0.90 -8.52
CA TYR A 377 -20.14 -0.75 -7.71
C TYR A 377 -19.58 0.66 -7.78
N TYR A 378 -19.65 1.34 -8.93
CA TYR A 378 -19.31 2.76 -8.99
C TYR A 378 -20.20 3.59 -8.05
N GLN A 379 -21.53 3.40 -8.08
CA GLN A 379 -22.41 4.10 -7.14
C GLN A 379 -22.06 3.82 -5.68
N ALA A 380 -21.72 2.56 -5.33
CA ALA A 380 -21.30 2.22 -3.98
C ALA A 380 -19.97 2.92 -3.59
N SER A 381 -19.03 3.03 -4.52
CA SER A 381 -17.81 3.82 -4.36
C SER A 381 -18.13 5.30 -4.08
N ASP A 382 -19.04 5.92 -4.85
CA ASP A 382 -19.46 7.31 -4.62
C ASP A 382 -20.12 7.51 -3.25
N ASP A 383 -20.95 6.55 -2.84
CA ASP A 383 -21.62 6.57 -1.54
C ASP A 383 -20.60 6.54 -0.40
N TYR A 384 -19.60 5.64 -0.43
CA TYR A 384 -18.53 5.60 0.57
C TYR A 384 -17.62 6.84 0.51
N HIS A 385 -17.30 7.33 -0.69
CA HIS A 385 -16.48 8.52 -0.87
C HIS A 385 -17.15 9.75 -0.24
N SER A 386 -18.49 9.82 -0.26
CA SER A 386 -19.24 10.93 0.37
C SER A 386 -19.09 11.02 1.89
N HIS A 387 -18.53 9.99 2.53
CA HIS A 387 -18.26 9.94 3.97
C HIS A 387 -16.82 10.35 4.35
N LEU A 388 -15.94 10.54 3.35
CA LEU A 388 -14.54 10.97 3.53
C LEU A 388 -14.42 12.49 3.68
#